data_AF-A0A396I6Y1-F1
#
_entry.id   AF-A0A396I6Y1-F1
#
_cell.length_a   1.000
_cell.length_b   1.000
_cell.length_c   1.000
_cell.angle_alpha   90.00
_cell.angle_beta   90.00
_cell.angle_gamma   90.00
#
_symmetry.space_group_name_H-M   'P 1'
#
loop_
_entity.id
_entity.type
_entity.pdbx_description
1 polymer ?
#
loop_
_entity_poly.entity_id
_entity_poly.type
_entity_poly.pdbx_seq_one_letter_code
_entity_poly.pdbx_strand_id
1 'polypeptide(L)'
;MVGAVSVNPASTILSSLTYSRKLGNRFFLGNKPRTVSMSLKNENRNKKQLEVSTGAAERLYLGLDFGTSGARFAIIDIGGTIQAEAKRPYPLYLNGESHDWVRSWKETLFSLLEDIPLNLRKDIVSISIDGTSATTIIVDSDTGEPLWRPLLYNESCPDALPAVKSIAPPNHTVCSASSTLCKLVSWWNRDGSNKKSALLLHQADWLLWLLHGKLGVSDYNNALKASFNKL
;
A
#
# COMPACT_ATOMS: atom_id res chain seq x y z
N MET A 1 7.72 9.28 -3.25
CA MET A 1 9.06 8.64 -3.35
C MET A 1 8.90 7.15 -3.09
N VAL A 2 9.01 6.33 -4.13
CA VAL A 2 8.02 5.27 -4.34
C VAL A 2 8.57 3.87 -4.08
N GLY A 3 7.97 3.16 -3.12
CA GLY A 3 7.99 1.69 -3.12
C GLY A 3 7.10 1.22 -4.26
N ALA A 4 7.70 0.73 -5.35
CA ALA A 4 6.96 0.24 -6.50
C ALA A 4 6.81 -1.27 -6.39
N VAL A 5 5.57 -1.75 -6.29
CA VAL A 5 5.27 -3.16 -6.47
C VAL A 5 4.55 -3.30 -7.79
N SER A 6 5.20 -3.93 -8.78
CA SER A 6 4.49 -4.47 -9.93
C SER A 6 3.68 -5.66 -9.43
N VAL A 7 2.54 -5.38 -8.80
CA VAL A 7 1.53 -6.38 -8.47
C VAL A 7 0.90 -6.75 -9.80
N ASN A 8 1.25 -7.93 -10.31
CA ASN A 8 0.50 -8.55 -11.38
C ASN A 8 -0.54 -9.49 -10.73
N PRO A 9 -1.86 -9.27 -10.88
CA PRO A 9 -2.51 -8.16 -11.57
C PRO A 9 -3.03 -7.16 -10.53
N ALA A 10 -2.56 -5.92 -10.54
CA ALA A 10 -3.14 -4.82 -9.76
C ALA A 10 -4.66 -4.75 -9.95
N SER A 11 -5.13 -5.11 -11.15
CA SER A 11 -6.54 -5.27 -11.50
C SER A 11 -7.28 -6.31 -10.65
N THR A 12 -6.63 -7.40 -10.21
CA THR A 12 -7.25 -8.40 -9.32
C THR A 12 -7.54 -7.81 -7.94
N ILE A 13 -6.59 -7.08 -7.35
CA ILE A 13 -6.76 -6.40 -6.06
C ILE A 13 -7.90 -5.38 -6.15
N LEU A 14 -7.96 -4.62 -7.24
CA LEU A 14 -9.00 -3.62 -7.45
C LEU A 14 -10.38 -4.22 -7.78
N SER A 15 -10.41 -5.38 -8.44
CA SER A 15 -11.63 -6.10 -8.80
C SER A 15 -12.29 -6.81 -7.60
N SER A 16 -11.49 -7.34 -6.65
CA SER A 16 -12.00 -7.97 -5.44
C SER A 16 -12.68 -6.95 -4.51
N LEU A 17 -12.16 -5.73 -4.46
CA LEU A 17 -12.80 -4.60 -3.76
C LEU A 17 -14.18 -4.26 -4.35
N THR A 18 -14.36 -4.40 -5.67
CA THR A 18 -15.67 -4.24 -6.30
C THR A 18 -16.62 -5.39 -5.95
N TYR A 19 -16.10 -6.60 -5.72
CA TYR A 19 -16.90 -7.80 -5.39
C TYR A 19 -17.42 -7.79 -3.95
N SER A 20 -16.64 -7.33 -2.97
CA SER A 20 -17.10 -7.16 -1.57
C SER A 20 -18.33 -6.24 -1.46
N ARG A 21 -18.53 -5.34 -2.43
CA ARG A 21 -19.71 -4.47 -2.56
C ARG A 21 -21.01 -5.24 -2.87
N LYS A 22 -20.93 -6.42 -3.51
CA LYS A 22 -22.11 -7.24 -3.87
C LYS A 22 -22.60 -8.15 -2.75
N LEU A 23 -21.75 -8.48 -1.77
CA LEU A 23 -22.09 -9.39 -0.67
C LEU A 23 -22.53 -8.68 0.62
N GLY A 24 -22.40 -7.36 0.70
CA GLY A 24 -23.10 -6.56 1.71
C GLY A 24 -24.60 -6.53 1.43
N ASN A 25 -25.36 -7.26 2.26
CA ASN A 25 -26.81 -7.49 2.21
C ASN A 25 -27.33 -8.47 1.14
N ARG A 26 -27.29 -9.78 1.44
CA ARG A 26 -28.46 -10.70 1.46
C ARG A 26 -28.06 -12.17 1.63
N PHE A 27 -28.72 -12.83 2.58
CA PHE A 27 -28.90 -14.28 2.66
C PHE A 27 -29.77 -14.80 1.49
N PHE A 28 -29.69 -16.12 1.26
CA PHE A 28 -30.50 -17.04 0.44
C PHE A 28 -29.94 -17.51 -0.92
N LEU A 29 -29.51 -18.79 -0.90
CA LEU A 29 -29.91 -19.93 -1.74
C LEU A 29 -30.39 -19.68 -3.19
N GLY A 30 -29.80 -20.45 -4.11
CA GLY A 30 -30.59 -21.19 -5.12
C GLY A 30 -30.31 -20.91 -6.60
N ASN A 31 -29.65 -21.91 -7.22
CA ASN A 31 -29.84 -22.44 -8.58
C ASN A 31 -29.53 -21.63 -9.86
N LYS A 32 -28.80 -22.33 -10.73
CA LYS A 32 -28.44 -22.02 -12.12
C LYS A 32 -29.67 -21.93 -13.04
N PRO A 33 -29.62 -21.09 -14.09
CA PRO A 33 -30.35 -21.34 -15.33
C PRO A 33 -29.42 -21.81 -16.46
N ARG A 34 -30.03 -22.62 -17.34
CA ARG A 34 -29.46 -23.31 -18.51
C ARG A 34 -29.29 -22.40 -19.73
N THR A 35 -28.35 -22.81 -20.57
CA THR A 35 -28.06 -22.38 -21.94
C THR A 35 -29.25 -22.52 -22.89
N VAL A 36 -29.44 -21.54 -23.78
CA VAL A 36 -30.16 -21.70 -25.04
C VAL A 36 -29.32 -21.08 -26.16
N SER A 37 -28.97 -21.89 -27.16
CA SER A 37 -28.41 -21.44 -28.43
C SER A 37 -29.52 -21.24 -29.46
N MET A 38 -29.43 -20.23 -30.30
CA MET A 38 -29.97 -20.29 -31.67
C MET A 38 -29.14 -19.40 -32.61
N SER A 39 -29.09 -19.83 -33.87
CA SER A 39 -28.10 -19.51 -34.89
C SER A 39 -28.77 -18.90 -36.15
N LEU A 40 -27.94 -18.31 -37.03
CA LEU A 40 -28.15 -17.93 -38.46
C LEU A 40 -28.90 -16.60 -38.68
N LYS A 41 -28.58 -15.69 -39.62
CA LYS A 41 -27.68 -15.57 -40.81
C LYS A 41 -27.41 -14.05 -41.00
N ASN A 42 -26.17 -13.61 -41.21
CA ASN A 42 -25.51 -13.29 -42.50
C ASN A 42 -26.19 -12.19 -43.35
N GLU A 43 -25.64 -10.97 -43.35
CA GLU A 43 -25.64 -10.07 -44.52
C GLU A 43 -24.37 -9.19 -44.58
N ASN A 44 -23.73 -9.24 -45.74
CA ASN A 44 -22.55 -8.48 -46.15
C ASN A 44 -22.92 -7.03 -46.48
N ARG A 45 -22.30 -6.02 -45.86
CA ARG A 45 -22.08 -4.71 -46.48
C ARG A 45 -20.74 -4.07 -46.06
N ASN A 46 -19.93 -3.79 -47.08
CA ASN A 46 -18.90 -2.74 -47.17
C ASN A 46 -17.77 -2.72 -46.12
N LYS A 47 -16.70 -3.48 -46.39
CA LYS A 47 -15.37 -3.25 -45.83
C LYS A 47 -14.77 -1.97 -46.43
N LYS A 48 -14.99 -0.83 -45.77
CA LYS A 48 -13.95 0.19 -45.67
C LYS A 48 -12.92 -0.36 -44.70
N GLN A 49 -11.70 -0.50 -45.16
CA GLN A 49 -10.55 -0.97 -44.39
C GLN A 49 -10.26 0.09 -43.31
N LEU A 50 -10.97 0.00 -42.17
CA LEU A 50 -10.46 0.57 -40.93
C LEU A 50 -9.28 -0.32 -40.55
N GLU A 51 -8.09 0.26 -40.53
CA GLU A 51 -6.99 -0.28 -39.75
C GLU A 51 -7.50 -0.42 -38.32
N VAL A 52 -7.89 -1.65 -37.96
CA VAL A 52 -8.01 -2.04 -36.56
C VAL A 52 -6.57 -2.08 -36.09
N SER A 53 -6.09 -0.94 -35.59
CA SER A 53 -5.03 -0.98 -34.61
C SER A 53 -5.61 -1.84 -33.50
N THR A 54 -5.10 -3.06 -33.36
CA THR A 54 -5.23 -3.84 -32.14
C THR A 54 -4.49 -3.03 -31.08
N GLY A 55 -5.14 -1.97 -30.59
CA GLY A 55 -4.62 -1.08 -29.57
C GLY A 55 -4.35 -1.94 -28.36
N ALA A 56 -3.07 -2.07 -28.01
CA ALA A 56 -2.73 -2.60 -26.71
C ALA A 56 -3.60 -1.88 -25.67
N ALA A 57 -4.30 -2.63 -24.82
CA ALA A 57 -5.08 -2.05 -23.75
C ALA A 57 -4.20 -1.02 -23.03
N GLU A 58 -4.70 0.21 -22.90
CA GLU A 58 -3.95 1.31 -22.31
C GLU A 58 -3.52 0.89 -20.90
N ARG A 59 -2.21 0.89 -20.63
CA ARG A 59 -1.69 0.50 -19.32
C ARG A 59 -1.60 1.72 -18.44
N LEU A 60 -2.19 1.61 -17.25
CA LEU A 60 -2.22 2.66 -16.25
C LEU A 60 -1.38 2.27 -15.02
N TYR A 61 -0.86 3.29 -14.35
CA TYR A 61 0.00 3.14 -13.18
C TYR A 61 -0.57 3.96 -12.03
N LEU A 62 -0.80 3.32 -10.89
CA LEU A 62 -1.33 3.97 -9.68
C LEU A 62 -0.19 4.30 -8.72
N GLY A 63 -0.05 5.57 -8.37
CA GLY A 63 0.77 6.03 -7.26
C GLY A 63 -0.12 6.49 -6.10
N LEU A 64 0.20 6.09 -4.88
CA LEU A 64 -0.42 6.60 -3.65
C LEU A 64 0.65 7.25 -2.77
N ASP A 65 0.34 8.40 -2.19
CA ASP A 65 1.21 9.13 -1.27
C ASP A 65 0.50 9.29 0.08
N PHE A 66 1.05 8.65 1.12
CA PHE A 66 0.59 8.73 2.50
C PHE A 66 1.43 9.73 3.29
N GLY A 67 0.93 10.97 3.33
CA GLY A 67 1.54 12.08 4.05
C GLY A 67 1.21 12.10 5.53
N THR A 68 1.34 13.29 6.14
CA THR A 68 1.22 13.49 7.58
C THR A 68 -0.22 13.61 8.08
N SER A 69 -1.13 14.13 7.26
CA SER A 69 -2.53 14.42 7.62
C SER A 69 -3.58 13.75 6.74
N GLY A 70 -3.13 13.10 5.67
CA GLY A 70 -3.99 12.38 4.74
C GLY A 70 -3.16 11.70 3.67
N ALA A 71 -3.85 11.11 2.71
CA ALA A 71 -3.23 10.47 1.57
C ALA A 71 -3.90 10.90 0.25
N ARG A 72 -3.20 10.67 -0.85
CA ARG A 72 -3.67 10.96 -2.20
C ARG A 72 -3.29 9.85 -3.16
N PHE A 73 -3.97 9.79 -4.30
CA PHE A 73 -3.53 8.97 -5.42
C PHE A 73 -3.45 9.79 -6.71
N ALA A 74 -2.60 9.33 -7.63
CA ALA A 74 -2.62 9.72 -9.04
C ALA A 74 -2.54 8.46 -9.91
N ILE A 75 -3.33 8.42 -10.98
CA ILE A 75 -3.27 7.40 -12.01
C ILE A 75 -2.71 8.06 -13.27
N ILE A 76 -1.66 7.47 -13.83
CA ILE A 76 -1.01 7.96 -15.05
C ILE A 76 -1.01 6.91 -16.15
N ASP A 77 -0.98 7.36 -17.40
CA ASP A 77 -0.65 6.53 -18.54
C ASP A 77 0.89 6.36 -18.70
N ILE A 78 1.33 5.66 -19.75
CA ILE A 78 2.76 5.47 -20.05
C ILE A 78 3.48 6.77 -20.44
N GLY A 79 2.76 7.77 -20.93
CA GLY A 79 3.27 9.11 -21.25
C GLY A 79 3.39 10.02 -20.01
N GLY A 80 2.90 9.57 -18.86
CA GLY A 80 2.86 10.37 -17.62
C GLY A 80 1.66 11.31 -17.54
N THR A 81 0.67 11.20 -18.43
CA THR A 81 -0.55 12.01 -18.36
C THR A 81 -1.41 11.53 -17.20
N ILE A 82 -1.87 12.45 -16.35
CA ILE A 82 -2.79 12.14 -15.26
C ILE A 82 -4.17 11.81 -15.84
N GLN A 83 -4.64 10.60 -15.56
CA GLN A 83 -5.96 10.10 -15.95
C GLN A 83 -7.00 10.31 -14.83
N ALA A 84 -6.57 10.24 -13.58
CA ALA A 84 -7.40 10.53 -12.40
C ALA A 84 -6.53 10.82 -11.18
N GLU A 85 -7.05 11.61 -10.25
CA GLU A 85 -6.44 11.87 -8.96
C GLU A 85 -7.51 12.08 -7.88
N ALA A 86 -7.19 11.75 -6.63
CA ALA A 86 -8.02 12.08 -5.48
C ALA A 86 -7.17 12.23 -4.22
N LYS A 87 -7.75 12.83 -3.17
CA LYS A 87 -7.14 12.93 -1.85
C LYS A 87 -8.17 12.71 -0.76
N ARG A 88 -7.74 12.16 0.38
CA ARG A 88 -8.54 12.00 1.58
C ARG A 88 -7.76 12.38 2.83
N PRO A 89 -8.36 13.14 3.76
CA PRO A 89 -7.79 13.28 5.10
C PRO A 89 -7.87 11.95 5.84
N TYR A 90 -6.99 11.75 6.82
CA TYR A 90 -7.11 10.59 7.71
C TYR A 90 -8.35 10.73 8.60
N PRO A 91 -9.19 9.69 8.72
CA PRO A 91 -10.27 9.69 9.70
C PRO A 91 -9.69 9.71 11.12
N LEU A 92 -10.42 10.28 12.07
CA LEU A 92 -10.02 10.28 13.47
C LEU A 92 -10.55 9.02 14.15
N TYR A 93 -9.69 8.03 14.32
CA TYR A 93 -9.93 6.90 15.22
C TYR A 93 -9.08 7.04 16.48
N LEU A 94 -9.63 6.63 17.62
CA LEU A 94 -8.97 6.66 18.91
C LEU A 94 -8.69 5.24 19.41
N ASN A 95 -7.51 5.05 20.00
CA ASN A 95 -7.14 3.88 20.79
C ASN A 95 -6.66 4.39 22.16
N GLY A 96 -7.56 4.33 23.15
CA GLY A 96 -7.40 5.07 24.40
C GLY A 96 -7.40 6.58 24.13
N GLU A 97 -6.39 7.27 24.66
CA GLU A 97 -6.22 8.73 24.50
C GLU A 97 -5.43 9.13 23.25
N SER A 98 -4.95 8.15 22.47
CA SER A 98 -4.10 8.38 21.30
C SER A 98 -4.83 8.08 19.99
N HIS A 99 -4.36 8.71 18.91
CA HIS A 99 -4.86 8.43 17.55
C HIS A 99 -4.46 7.01 17.11
N ASP A 100 -5.41 6.25 16.60
CA ASP A 100 -5.19 4.93 16.01
C ASP A 100 -4.75 5.04 14.55
N TRP A 101 -3.45 5.29 14.36
CA TRP A 101 -2.88 5.54 13.04
C TRP A 101 -2.98 4.34 12.10
N VAL A 102 -2.86 3.12 12.63
CA VAL A 102 -2.97 1.88 11.86
C VAL A 102 -4.34 1.80 11.20
N ARG A 103 -5.40 1.96 12.00
CA ARG A 103 -6.77 1.91 11.51
C ARG A 103 -7.03 3.05 10.52
N SER A 104 -6.58 4.26 10.84
CA SER A 104 -6.76 5.42 9.97
C SER A 104 -6.10 5.25 8.61
N TRP A 105 -4.85 4.79 8.56
CA TRP A 105 -4.14 4.55 7.31
C TRP A 105 -4.78 3.42 6.49
N LYS A 106 -5.18 2.32 7.14
CA LYS A 106 -5.87 1.21 6.47
C LYS A 106 -7.19 1.66 5.84
N GLU A 107 -8.02 2.37 6.59
CA GLU A 107 -9.29 2.90 6.09
C GLU A 107 -9.08 3.86 4.93
N THR A 108 -8.10 4.77 5.04
CA THR A 108 -7.78 5.72 3.97
C THR A 108 -7.27 5.02 2.71
N LEU A 109 -6.46 3.95 2.84
CA LEU A 109 -6.02 3.14 1.70
C LEU A 109 -7.22 2.59 0.94
N PHE A 110 -8.11 1.87 1.62
CA PHE A 110 -9.27 1.28 0.95
C PHE A 110 -10.24 2.34 0.42
N SER A 111 -10.43 3.45 1.13
CA SER A 111 -11.25 4.57 0.65
C SER A 111 -10.69 5.20 -0.64
N LEU A 112 -9.38 5.37 -0.76
CA LEU A 112 -8.75 5.89 -1.98
C LEU A 112 -8.86 4.88 -3.14
N LEU A 113 -8.72 3.58 -2.87
CA LEU A 113 -8.93 2.54 -3.88
C LEU A 113 -10.40 2.49 -4.33
N GLU A 114 -11.34 2.81 -3.43
CA GLU A 114 -12.76 2.95 -3.76
C GLU A 114 -13.05 4.17 -4.64
N ASP A 115 -12.32 5.26 -4.48
CA ASP A 115 -12.46 6.47 -5.29
C ASP A 115 -11.96 6.29 -6.74
N ILE A 116 -11.23 5.22 -7.04
CA ILE A 116 -10.74 4.95 -8.40
C ILE A 116 -11.94 4.68 -9.34
N PRO A 117 -12.07 5.46 -10.45
CA PRO A 117 -13.12 5.25 -11.44
C PRO A 117 -13.15 3.80 -11.96
N LEU A 118 -14.33 3.18 -11.94
CA LEU A 118 -14.50 1.75 -12.26
C LEU A 118 -13.96 1.38 -13.66
N ASN A 119 -14.08 2.29 -14.63
CA ASN A 119 -13.59 2.09 -16.00
C ASN A 119 -12.07 2.01 -16.09
N LEU A 120 -11.31 2.61 -15.15
CA LEU A 120 -9.85 2.62 -15.16
C LEU A 120 -9.24 1.42 -14.42
N ARG A 121 -9.95 0.82 -13.46
CA ARG A 121 -9.40 -0.23 -12.57
C ARG A 121 -8.81 -1.44 -13.30
N LYS A 122 -9.43 -1.84 -14.41
CA LYS A 122 -9.01 -3.00 -15.22
C LYS A 122 -7.68 -2.76 -15.94
N ASP A 123 -7.35 -1.49 -16.17
CA ASP A 123 -6.22 -1.04 -16.98
C ASP A 123 -5.00 -0.69 -16.10
N ILE A 124 -5.19 -0.60 -14.77
CA ILE A 124 -4.09 -0.42 -13.81
C ILE A 124 -3.27 -1.72 -13.73
N VAL A 125 -2.00 -1.63 -14.11
CA VAL A 125 -1.07 -2.77 -14.16
C VAL A 125 0.00 -2.74 -13.06
N SER A 126 0.13 -1.62 -12.34
CA SER A 126 1.10 -1.46 -11.26
C SER A 126 0.56 -0.51 -10.19
N ILE A 127 0.87 -0.80 -8.94
CA ILE A 127 0.54 0.05 -7.79
C ILE A 127 1.82 0.36 -7.03
N SER A 128 1.93 1.58 -6.56
CA SER A 128 3.09 2.01 -5.83
C SER A 128 2.69 2.97 -4.73
N ILE A 129 3.37 2.90 -3.59
CA ILE A 129 3.02 3.66 -2.40
C ILE A 129 4.26 4.34 -1.85
N ASP A 130 4.13 5.61 -1.51
CA ASP A 130 5.05 6.30 -0.63
C ASP A 130 4.42 6.69 0.70
N GLY A 131 5.27 6.86 1.71
CA GLY A 131 4.86 7.15 3.08
C GLY A 131 5.85 8.07 3.77
N THR A 132 5.49 8.50 4.97
CA THR A 132 6.33 9.38 5.78
C THR A 132 7.61 8.68 6.24
N SER A 133 8.73 9.38 6.08
CA SER A 133 10.08 8.83 6.33
C SER A 133 10.29 8.40 7.78
N ALA A 134 10.89 7.23 8.00
CA ALA A 134 11.14 6.63 9.31
C ALA A 134 9.89 6.40 10.19
N THR A 135 8.67 6.53 9.65
CA THR A 135 7.49 6.01 10.34
C THR A 135 7.61 4.49 10.38
N THR A 136 7.68 3.95 11.60
CA THR A 136 8.07 2.57 11.87
C THR A 136 6.90 1.81 12.49
N ILE A 137 6.63 0.61 11.97
CA ILE A 137 5.61 -0.30 12.46
C ILE A 137 6.31 -1.62 12.79
N ILE A 138 6.08 -2.14 13.99
CA ILE A 138 6.53 -3.48 14.37
C ILE A 138 5.32 -4.40 14.32
N VAL A 139 5.41 -5.44 13.50
CA VAL A 139 4.33 -6.39 13.26
C VAL A 139 4.74 -7.80 13.66
N ASP A 140 3.76 -8.64 13.91
CA ASP A 140 3.94 -10.07 14.07
C ASP A 140 4.21 -10.72 12.70
N SER A 141 5.19 -11.62 12.63
CA SER A 141 5.64 -12.22 11.37
C SER A 141 4.65 -13.19 10.77
N ASP A 142 3.76 -13.75 11.58
CA ASP A 142 2.83 -14.81 11.16
C ASP A 142 1.48 -14.20 10.75
N THR A 143 1.05 -13.15 11.45
CA THR A 143 -0.24 -12.49 11.22
C THR A 143 -0.12 -11.16 10.49
N GLY A 144 1.02 -10.47 10.58
CA GLY A 144 1.23 -9.11 10.10
C GLY A 144 0.50 -8.03 10.92
N GLU A 145 -0.14 -8.43 12.03
CA GLU A 145 -0.81 -7.50 12.93
C GLU A 145 0.22 -6.65 13.70
N PRO A 146 -0.03 -5.34 13.90
CA PRO A 146 0.87 -4.50 14.68
C PRO A 146 1.00 -4.99 16.13
N LEU A 147 2.24 -5.23 16.57
CA LEU A 147 2.58 -5.60 17.95
C LEU A 147 2.61 -4.38 18.88
N TRP A 148 2.64 -3.18 18.31
CA TRP A 148 2.68 -1.92 19.05
C TRP A 148 2.10 -0.77 18.21
N ARG A 149 1.85 0.39 18.83
CA ARG A 149 1.52 1.60 18.07
C ARG A 149 2.67 1.96 17.12
N PRO A 150 2.38 2.54 15.94
CA PRO A 150 3.43 3.10 15.09
C PRO A 150 4.25 4.17 15.81
N LEU A 151 5.54 4.22 15.48
CA LEU A 151 6.45 5.29 15.88
C LEU A 151 6.56 6.26 14.71
N LEU A 152 5.97 7.45 14.84
CA LEU A 152 5.79 8.39 13.72
C LEU A 152 7.09 9.05 13.28
N TYR A 153 7.13 9.60 12.05
CA TYR A 153 8.30 10.25 11.46
C TYR A 153 8.95 11.32 12.35
N ASN A 154 8.15 12.08 13.11
CA ASN A 154 8.58 13.16 14.00
C ASN A 154 8.82 12.69 15.46
N GLU A 155 8.55 11.42 15.77
CA GLU A 155 8.82 10.85 17.08
C GLU A 155 10.31 10.53 17.23
N SER A 156 10.85 10.83 18.41
CA SER A 156 12.26 10.63 18.75
C SER A 156 12.41 9.67 19.93
N CYS A 157 13.39 8.78 19.84
CA CYS A 157 13.77 7.81 20.87
C CYS A 157 15.19 8.11 21.38
N PRO A 158 15.38 9.15 22.22
CA PRO A 158 16.70 9.55 22.71
C PRO A 158 17.34 8.52 23.65
N ASP A 159 16.54 7.69 24.30
CA ASP A 159 16.95 6.55 25.14
C ASP A 159 17.81 5.54 24.36
N ALA A 160 17.50 5.32 23.09
CA ALA A 160 18.20 4.39 22.22
C ALA A 160 19.45 4.99 21.55
N LEU A 161 19.57 6.32 21.50
CA LEU A 161 20.62 6.99 20.74
C LEU A 161 22.05 6.64 21.17
N PRO A 162 22.38 6.52 22.48
CA PRO A 162 23.72 6.09 22.91
C PRO A 162 24.09 4.70 22.39
N ALA A 163 23.15 3.75 22.44
CA ALA A 163 23.34 2.38 21.94
C ALA A 163 23.48 2.35 20.41
N VAL A 164 22.77 3.21 19.68
CA VAL A 164 22.93 3.33 18.23
C VAL A 164 24.28 3.93 17.86
N LYS A 165 24.73 4.98 18.57
CA LYS A 165 26.04 5.61 18.34
C LYS A 165 27.23 4.71 18.65
N SER A 166 27.07 3.72 19.54
CA SER A 166 28.16 2.79 19.86
C SER A 166 28.40 1.73 18.79
N ILE A 167 27.41 1.45 17.93
CA ILE A 167 27.50 0.44 16.87
C ILE A 167 27.60 1.02 15.46
N ALA A 168 27.08 2.24 15.24
CA ALA A 168 27.07 2.88 13.93
C ALA A 168 28.36 3.69 13.69
N PRO A 169 28.80 3.83 12.43
CA PRO A 169 29.92 4.72 12.09
C PRO A 169 29.69 6.16 12.59
N PRO A 170 30.75 6.91 12.92
CA PRO A 170 30.64 8.33 13.25
C PRO A 170 29.87 9.10 12.18
N ASN A 171 28.93 9.96 12.59
CA ASN A 171 28.09 10.78 11.71
C ASN A 171 27.19 10.01 10.73
N HIS A 172 26.98 8.70 10.92
CA HIS A 172 26.03 7.93 10.10
C HIS A 172 24.60 8.47 10.24
N THR A 173 23.79 8.36 9.18
CA THR A 173 22.40 8.88 9.12
C THR A 173 21.48 8.32 10.21
N VAL A 174 21.82 7.15 10.75
CA VAL A 174 21.08 6.49 11.84
C VAL A 174 21.37 7.08 13.22
N CYS A 175 22.45 7.86 13.37
CA CYS A 175 22.86 8.52 14.62
C CYS A 175 21.99 9.76 14.95
N SER A 176 20.68 9.65 14.71
CA SER A 176 19.64 10.62 15.06
C SER A 176 18.55 9.93 15.87
N ALA A 177 18.04 10.58 16.91
CA ALA A 177 17.01 10.00 17.78
C ALA A 177 15.70 9.66 17.04
N SER A 178 15.42 10.31 15.91
CA SER A 178 14.23 10.03 15.08
C SER A 178 14.46 8.98 13.97
N SER A 179 15.65 8.36 13.93
CA SER A 179 15.96 7.32 12.94
C SER A 179 15.13 6.05 13.18
N THR A 180 14.88 5.28 12.11
CA THR A 180 14.23 3.97 12.20
C THR A 180 15.02 3.06 13.15
N LEU A 181 16.35 3.13 13.14
CA LEU A 181 17.18 2.31 14.02
C LEU A 181 17.01 2.67 15.50
N CYS A 182 16.96 3.95 15.87
CA CYS A 182 16.67 4.36 17.25
C CYS A 182 15.28 3.90 17.68
N LYS A 183 14.28 3.99 16.81
CA LYS A 183 12.92 3.50 17.06
C LYS A 183 12.89 1.99 17.29
N LEU A 184 13.62 1.23 16.46
CA LEU A 184 13.75 -0.23 16.62
C LEU A 184 14.43 -0.58 17.94
N VAL A 185 15.58 0.02 18.25
CA VAL A 185 16.32 -0.26 19.49
C VAL A 185 15.50 0.11 20.72
N SER A 186 14.80 1.25 20.69
CA SER A 186 13.92 1.66 21.78
C SER A 186 12.79 0.66 21.98
N TRP A 187 12.11 0.23 20.90
CA TRP A 187 11.08 -0.82 20.98
C TRP A 187 11.64 -2.15 21.50
N TRP A 188 12.82 -2.55 21.02
CA TRP A 188 13.47 -3.79 21.41
C TRP A 188 13.81 -3.82 22.90
N ASN A 189 14.24 -2.70 23.47
CA ASN A 189 14.61 -2.62 24.88
C ASN A 189 13.42 -2.53 25.84
N ARG A 190 12.18 -2.46 25.34
CA ARG A 190 10.98 -2.49 26.19
C ARG A 190 10.77 -3.87 26.79
N ASP A 191 10.42 -3.90 28.07
CA ASP A 191 10.00 -5.11 28.78
C ASP A 191 8.69 -5.66 28.22
N GLY A 192 8.56 -6.99 28.18
CA GLY A 192 7.33 -7.67 27.75
C GLY A 192 7.07 -7.73 26.24
N SER A 193 7.94 -7.20 25.38
CA SER A 193 7.79 -7.36 23.92
C SER A 193 8.08 -8.79 23.48
N ASN A 194 7.16 -9.42 22.73
CA ASN A 194 7.40 -10.68 22.05
C ASN A 194 8.29 -10.44 20.83
N LYS A 195 9.60 -10.62 21.03
CA LYS A 195 10.64 -10.31 20.02
C LYS A 195 10.83 -11.41 18.98
N LYS A 196 10.41 -12.64 19.27
CA LYS A 196 10.75 -13.82 18.45
C LYS A 196 10.09 -13.80 17.07
N SER A 197 8.90 -13.21 16.98
CA SER A 197 8.11 -13.12 15.74
C SER A 197 7.98 -11.67 15.26
N ALA A 198 8.87 -10.76 15.65
CA ALA A 198 8.73 -9.35 15.31
C ALA A 198 9.41 -9.02 13.96
N LEU A 199 8.69 -8.34 13.08
CA LEU A 199 9.21 -7.76 11.85
C LEU A 199 9.03 -6.25 11.87
N LEU A 200 10.04 -5.53 11.38
CA LEU A 200 9.97 -4.10 11.15
C LEU A 200 9.50 -3.82 9.72
N LEU A 201 8.52 -2.95 9.59
CA LEU A 201 8.05 -2.39 8.32
C LEU A 201 7.99 -0.87 8.43
N HIS A 202 8.34 -0.16 7.36
CA HIS A 202 7.99 1.25 7.24
C HIS A 202 6.51 1.39 6.88
N GLN A 203 5.97 2.60 7.02
CA GLN A 203 4.56 2.88 6.67
C GLN A 203 4.19 2.41 5.26
N ALA A 204 5.03 2.72 4.26
CA ALA A 204 4.79 2.32 2.87
C ALA A 204 4.84 0.79 2.71
N ASP A 205 5.80 0.13 3.35
CA ASP A 205 5.98 -1.33 3.31
C ASP A 205 4.74 -2.05 3.87
N TRP A 206 4.21 -1.57 5.00
CA TRP A 206 3.02 -2.14 5.62
C TRP A 206 1.76 -1.93 4.77
N LEU A 207 1.59 -0.75 4.18
CA LEU A 207 0.46 -0.48 3.28
C LEU A 207 0.53 -1.32 2.01
N LEU A 208 1.73 -1.52 1.43
CA LEU A 208 1.95 -2.41 0.30
C LEU A 208 1.68 -3.85 0.68
N TRP A 209 2.13 -4.30 1.87
CA TRP A 209 1.84 -5.63 2.37
C TRP A 209 0.33 -5.93 2.43
N LEU A 210 -0.50 -4.97 2.85
CA LEU A 210 -1.97 -5.13 2.82
C LEU A 210 -2.51 -5.42 1.41
N LEU A 211 -1.81 -5.01 0.34
CA LEU A 211 -2.21 -5.22 -1.04
C LEU A 211 -1.65 -6.52 -1.64
N HIS A 212 -0.39 -6.84 -1.36
CA HIS A 212 0.29 -7.98 -2.02
C HIS A 212 0.53 -9.20 -1.11
N GLY A 213 0.28 -9.10 0.20
CA GLY A 213 0.34 -10.20 1.15
C GLY A 213 1.73 -10.79 1.41
N LYS A 214 2.81 -10.06 1.08
CA LYS A 214 4.20 -10.52 1.30
C LYS A 214 4.88 -9.67 2.37
N LEU A 215 5.11 -10.20 3.56
CA LEU A 215 5.81 -9.46 4.63
C LEU A 215 7.32 -9.33 4.33
N GLY A 216 7.96 -8.33 4.95
CA GLY A 216 9.41 -8.18 4.94
C GLY A 216 10.02 -7.61 3.66
N VAL A 217 9.22 -6.93 2.82
CA VAL A 217 9.69 -6.26 1.60
C VAL A 217 9.73 -4.75 1.84
N SER A 218 10.86 -4.11 1.55
CA SER A 218 11.04 -2.65 1.61
C SER A 218 11.85 -2.16 0.41
N ASP A 219 11.91 -0.85 0.21
CA ASP A 219 12.76 -0.21 -0.80
C ASP A 219 14.00 0.47 -0.18
N TYR A 220 14.96 0.79 -1.04
CA TYR A 220 16.22 1.41 -0.64
C TYR A 220 16.05 2.72 0.13
N ASN A 221 15.05 3.55 -0.20
CA ASN A 221 14.89 4.86 0.43
C ASN A 221 14.32 4.75 1.83
N ASN A 222 13.31 3.89 2.01
CA ASN A 222 12.76 3.62 3.33
C ASN A 222 13.81 2.93 4.22
N ALA A 223 14.53 1.94 3.71
CA ALA A 223 15.54 1.19 4.45
C ALA A 223 16.79 2.02 4.83
N LEU A 224 17.06 3.15 4.18
CA LEU A 224 18.23 3.99 4.45
C LEU A 224 18.31 4.44 5.92
N LYS A 225 17.18 4.84 6.52
CA LYS A 225 17.12 5.25 7.94
C LYS A 225 17.16 4.07 8.92
N ALA A 226 17.12 2.85 8.40
CA ALA A 226 17.32 1.60 9.13
C ALA A 226 18.73 1.01 8.96
N SER A 227 19.70 1.80 8.46
CA SER A 227 21.11 1.46 8.17
C SER A 227 21.40 0.76 6.84
N PHE A 228 20.43 0.63 5.93
CA PHE A 228 20.71 0.05 4.62
C PHE A 228 21.61 0.98 3.79
N ASN A 229 22.68 0.41 3.21
CA ASN A 229 23.57 1.10 2.30
C ASN A 229 23.37 0.57 0.87
N LYS A 230 23.22 1.48 -0.10
CA LYS A 230 23.27 1.12 -1.51
C LYS A 230 24.74 0.93 -1.87
N LEU A 231 25.17 -0.31 -2.05
CA LEU A 231 26.49 -0.64 -2.58
C LEU A 231 26.67 -0.05 -3.99
#